data_AF-A0A965NPD8-F1
#
_entry.id   AF-A0A965NPD8-F1
#
_cell.length_a   1.000
_cell.length_b   1.000
_cell.length_c   1.000
_cell.angle_alpha   90.00
_cell.angle_beta   90.00
_cell.angle_gamma   90.00
#
_symmetry.space_group_name_H-M   'P 1'
#
loop_
_entity.id
_entity.type
_entity.pdbx_description
1 polymer ?
#
loop_
_entity_poly.entity_id
_entity_poly.type
_entity_poly.pdbx_seq_one_letter_code
_entity_poly.pdbx_strand_id
1 'polypeptide(L)'
;MSKREYDESDARVRPARSTRRRTKDRPSHDDAIFSLVTAVDRGRTTCITDDGVIVTAMKARELGPKSVVVGDRVGLVGDVSGKTDSLARIVTITERRNSLSRTVDDNAKVERTIVANIDQLVIVVAATNPPPRRGLIDRFLVSAFNEG
;
A
#
# COMPACT_ATOMS: atom_id res chain seq x y z
N MET A 1 -13.25 56.05 46.62
CA MET A 1 -13.53 55.32 45.36
C MET A 1 -13.73 53.86 45.72
N SER A 2 -14.89 53.28 45.42
CA SER A 2 -15.20 51.88 45.75
C SER A 2 -14.34 50.93 44.92
N LYS A 3 -13.96 49.80 45.53
CA LYS A 3 -13.13 48.76 44.93
C LYS A 3 -13.99 48.02 43.89
N ARG A 4 -13.56 47.99 42.62
CA ARG A 4 -14.28 47.31 41.53
C ARG A 4 -14.52 45.84 41.91
N GLU A 5 -15.78 45.44 41.89
CA GLU A 5 -16.22 44.07 42.17
C GLU A 5 -16.21 43.29 40.85
N TYR A 6 -15.57 42.13 40.84
CA TYR A 6 -15.50 41.28 39.66
C TYR A 6 -16.84 40.59 39.45
N ASP A 7 -17.42 40.71 38.24
CA ASP A 7 -18.63 40.00 37.86
C ASP A 7 -18.38 38.94 36.77
N GLU A 8 -19.42 38.20 36.39
CA GLU A 8 -19.35 37.12 35.40
C GLU A 8 -18.86 37.59 34.01
N SER A 9 -18.97 38.89 33.71
CA SER A 9 -18.47 39.50 32.47
C SER A 9 -16.95 39.69 32.45
N ASP A 10 -16.30 39.72 33.61
CA ASP A 10 -14.84 39.84 33.73
C ASP A 10 -14.13 38.47 33.51
N ALA A 11 -14.88 37.37 33.38
CA ALA A 11 -14.37 36.05 33.06
C ALA A 11 -13.83 36.00 31.61
N ARG A 12 -12.51 36.06 31.45
CA ARG A 12 -11.85 35.88 30.15
C ARG A 12 -12.01 34.44 29.66
N VAL A 13 -13.00 34.19 28.82
CA VAL A 13 -13.17 32.92 28.10
C VAL A 13 -12.06 32.82 27.05
N ARG A 14 -11.16 31.84 27.21
CA ARG A 14 -10.20 31.52 26.14
C ARG A 14 -10.98 31.09 24.90
N PRO A 15 -10.73 31.68 23.71
CA PRO A 15 -11.35 31.22 22.50
C PRO A 15 -11.08 29.71 22.34
N ALA A 16 -12.12 28.95 21.99
CA ALA A 16 -12.00 27.52 21.75
C ALA A 16 -10.89 27.27 20.71
N ARG A 17 -10.10 26.21 20.90
CA ARG A 17 -9.02 25.84 19.99
C ARG A 17 -9.60 25.57 18.60
N SER A 18 -9.58 26.58 17.73
CA SER A 18 -9.98 26.44 16.34
C SER A 18 -8.93 25.61 15.62
N THR A 19 -9.30 24.39 15.21
CA THR A 19 -8.50 23.63 14.26
C THR A 19 -8.86 24.12 12.87
N ARG A 20 -7.85 24.48 12.07
CA ARG A 20 -8.08 24.88 10.68
C ARG A 20 -8.89 23.78 10.00
N ARG A 21 -10.00 24.14 9.35
CA ARG A 21 -10.81 23.17 8.60
C ARG A 21 -9.88 22.40 7.66
N ARG A 22 -9.95 21.06 7.70
CA ARG A 22 -9.23 20.21 6.75
C ARG A 22 -9.65 20.66 5.35
N THR A 23 -8.70 21.11 4.54
CA THR A 23 -8.95 21.50 3.16
C THR A 23 -9.55 20.28 2.43
N LYS A 24 -10.61 20.51 1.65
CA LYS A 24 -11.27 19.45 0.88
C LYS A 24 -10.48 19.10 -0.39
N ASP A 25 -9.68 20.06 -0.87
CA ASP A 25 -8.75 19.86 -1.97
C ASP A 25 -7.64 18.91 -1.55
N ARG A 26 -7.50 17.86 -2.35
CA ARG A 26 -6.52 16.81 -2.14
C ARG A 26 -5.23 17.22 -2.86
N PRO A 27 -4.06 16.94 -2.28
CA PRO A 27 -2.81 17.05 -3.03
C PRO A 27 -2.88 16.11 -4.24
N SER A 28 -2.47 16.60 -5.40
CA SER A 28 -2.45 15.84 -6.65
C SER A 28 -1.37 14.75 -6.65
N HIS A 29 -0.33 14.93 -5.84
CA HIS A 29 0.84 14.04 -5.78
C HIS A 29 1.52 13.86 -7.14
N ASP A 30 1.53 14.91 -7.96
CA ASP A 30 2.15 14.90 -9.29
C ASP A 30 3.67 14.69 -9.23
N ASP A 31 4.27 14.95 -8.06
CA ASP A 31 5.69 14.76 -7.75
C ASP A 31 6.02 13.35 -7.20
N ALA A 32 5.06 12.42 -7.26
CA ALA A 32 5.28 11.06 -6.76
C ALA A 32 6.40 10.35 -7.54
N ILE A 33 7.35 9.81 -6.78
CA ILE A 33 8.46 9.03 -7.33
C ILE A 33 8.00 7.60 -7.52
N PHE A 34 8.17 7.05 -8.73
CA PHE A 34 7.75 5.69 -9.03
C PHE A 34 8.74 4.66 -8.49
N SER A 35 8.18 3.54 -8.04
CA SER A 35 8.93 2.43 -7.45
C SER A 35 8.22 1.11 -7.69
N LEU A 36 8.97 0.02 -7.64
CA LEU A 36 8.46 -1.34 -7.70
C LEU A 36 8.30 -1.91 -6.29
N VAL A 37 7.15 -2.52 -6.01
CA VAL A 37 6.91 -3.21 -4.74
C VAL A 37 7.58 -4.58 -4.74
N THR A 38 8.47 -4.82 -3.77
CA THR A 38 9.22 -6.07 -3.63
C THR A 38 8.75 -6.93 -2.47
N ALA A 39 8.17 -6.33 -1.42
CA ALA A 39 7.62 -7.07 -0.28
C ALA A 39 6.43 -6.35 0.36
N VAL A 40 5.50 -7.13 0.91
CA VAL A 40 4.33 -6.63 1.66
C VAL A 40 4.20 -7.44 2.96
N ASP A 41 4.37 -6.77 4.10
CA ASP A 41 4.22 -7.37 5.44
C ASP A 41 3.35 -6.49 6.34
N ARG A 42 2.15 -7.00 6.68
CA ARG A 42 1.23 -6.41 7.68
C ARG A 42 1.08 -4.88 7.58
N GLY A 43 0.93 -4.37 6.35
CA GLY A 43 0.70 -2.95 6.08
C GLY A 43 1.95 -2.12 5.81
N ARG A 44 3.15 -2.67 6.07
CA ARG A 44 4.41 -2.13 5.56
C ARG A 44 4.73 -2.73 4.20
N THR A 45 5.21 -1.90 3.30
CA THR A 45 5.59 -2.27 1.96
C THR A 45 7.04 -1.89 1.74
N THR A 46 7.83 -2.82 1.21
CA THR A 46 9.17 -2.52 0.72
C THR A 46 9.08 -2.23 -0.77
N CYS A 47 9.63 -1.09 -1.16
CA CYS A 47 9.69 -0.66 -2.54
C CYS A 47 11.14 -0.44 -2.96
N ILE A 48 11.43 -0.57 -4.25
CA ILE A 48 12.69 -0.16 -4.85
C ILE A 48 12.43 0.92 -5.89
N THR A 49 13.07 2.08 -5.77
CA THR A 49 12.95 3.16 -6.75
C THR A 49 13.66 2.80 -8.06
N ASP A 50 13.38 3.54 -9.11
CA ASP A 50 14.06 3.36 -10.41
C ASP A 50 15.59 3.59 -10.29
N ASP A 51 16.04 4.36 -9.29
CA ASP A 51 17.47 4.55 -8.95
C ASP A 51 18.06 3.44 -8.06
N GLY A 52 17.28 2.40 -7.74
CA GLY A 52 17.73 1.27 -6.93
C GLY A 52 17.70 1.50 -5.40
N VAL A 53 17.08 2.56 -4.92
CA VAL A 53 16.97 2.86 -3.48
C VAL A 53 15.86 2.02 -2.87
N ILE A 54 16.17 1.30 -1.79
CA ILE A 54 15.19 0.53 -1.02
C ILE A 54 14.48 1.47 -0.04
N VAL A 55 13.16 1.52 -0.12
CA VAL A 55 12.32 2.42 0.66
C VAL A 55 11.24 1.62 1.39
N THR A 56 11.03 1.94 2.66
CA THR A 56 9.87 1.45 3.41
C THR A 56 8.72 2.43 3.23
N ALA A 57 7.56 1.93 2.81
CA ALA A 57 6.39 2.73 2.55
C ALA A 57 5.13 2.16 3.22
N MET A 58 4.20 3.06 3.55
CA MET A 58 2.86 2.70 4.01
C MET A 58 1.81 3.09 2.96
N LYS A 59 0.79 2.26 2.79
CA LYS A 59 -0.33 2.58 1.90
C LYS A 59 -1.10 3.78 2.42
N ALA A 60 -1.38 4.77 1.56
CA ALA A 60 -2.31 5.83 1.89
C ALA A 60 -3.69 5.25 2.19
N ARG A 61 -4.37 5.84 3.20
CA ARG A 61 -5.75 5.47 3.55
C ARG A 61 -6.70 5.66 2.36
N GLU A 62 -6.38 6.60 1.50
CA GLU A 62 -7.19 7.06 0.36
C GLU A 62 -7.23 6.06 -0.80
N LEU A 63 -6.24 5.17 -0.92
CA LEU A 63 -6.23 4.07 -1.91
C LEU A 63 -7.34 3.03 -1.68
N GLY A 64 -8.09 3.16 -0.59
CA GLY A 64 -9.24 2.29 -0.30
C GLY A 64 -8.83 0.84 -0.05
N PRO A 65 -9.73 -0.12 -0.29
CA PRO A 65 -9.52 -1.53 -0.01
C PRO A 65 -8.60 -2.23 -1.03
N LYS A 66 -8.23 -1.57 -2.14
CA LYS A 66 -7.27 -2.13 -3.10
C LYS A 66 -5.95 -2.42 -2.36
N SER A 67 -5.60 -3.71 -2.28
CA SER A 67 -4.35 -4.14 -1.67
C SER A 67 -3.22 -3.90 -2.65
N VAL A 68 -2.19 -3.19 -2.18
CA VAL A 68 -0.87 -3.21 -2.81
C VAL A 68 -0.35 -4.65 -2.71
N VAL A 69 0.19 -5.17 -3.80
CA VAL A 69 0.80 -6.50 -3.88
C VAL A 69 2.22 -6.41 -4.41
N VAL A 70 2.98 -7.50 -4.26
CA VAL A 70 4.30 -7.60 -4.87
C VAL A 70 4.19 -7.48 -6.39
N GLY A 71 5.12 -6.76 -7.01
CA GLY A 71 5.13 -6.48 -8.45
C GLY A 71 4.30 -5.26 -8.88
N ASP A 72 3.53 -4.64 -7.98
CA ASP A 72 2.88 -3.36 -8.29
C ASP A 72 3.94 -2.27 -8.56
N ARG A 73 3.68 -1.44 -9.58
CA ARG A 73 4.37 -0.15 -9.75
C ARG A 73 3.56 0.92 -9.05
N VAL A 74 4.20 1.64 -8.14
CA VAL A 74 3.52 2.57 -7.21
C VAL A 74 4.23 3.91 -7.15
N GLY A 75 3.45 4.97 -6.95
CA GLY A 75 3.97 6.32 -6.70
C GLY A 75 4.14 6.56 -5.20
N LEU A 76 5.34 7.00 -4.81
CA LEU A 76 5.74 7.30 -3.45
C LEU A 76 5.87 8.81 -3.23
N VAL A 77 5.44 9.25 -2.05
CA VAL A 77 5.72 10.60 -1.54
C VAL A 77 6.27 10.54 -0.11
N GLY A 78 6.91 11.62 0.32
CA GLY A 78 7.56 11.69 1.63
C GLY A 78 9.06 11.41 1.53
N ASP A 79 9.65 10.82 2.56
CA ASP A 79 11.08 10.52 2.58
C ASP A 79 11.37 9.21 1.84
N VAL A 80 11.92 9.33 0.64
CA VAL A 80 12.33 8.21 -0.22
C VAL A 80 13.85 7.97 -0.20
N SER A 81 14.57 8.58 0.76
CA SER A 81 16.03 8.48 0.81
C SER A 81 16.56 7.09 1.15
N GLY A 82 15.72 6.20 1.70
CA GLY A 82 16.11 4.84 2.11
C GLY A 82 17.00 4.81 3.36
N LYS A 83 17.22 5.95 4.03
CA LYS A 83 17.97 6.02 5.29
C LYS A 83 17.18 5.36 6.42
N THR A 84 17.87 5.03 7.51
CA THR A 84 17.23 4.61 8.77
C THR A 84 16.16 5.61 9.16
N ASP A 85 14.99 5.09 9.56
CA ASP A 85 13.80 5.86 9.93
C ASP A 85 13.13 6.67 8.81
N SER A 86 13.59 6.54 7.55
CA SER A 86 12.85 7.05 6.40
C SER A 86 11.53 6.30 6.24
N LEU A 87 10.46 7.04 5.97
CA LEU A 87 9.15 6.47 5.74
C LEU A 87 8.42 7.22 4.61
N ALA A 88 8.17 6.49 3.53
CA ALA A 88 7.38 6.98 2.43
C ALA A 88 5.91 6.58 2.54
N ARG A 89 5.09 7.13 1.66
CA ARG A 89 3.67 6.80 1.53
C ARG A 89 3.33 6.48 0.08
N ILE A 90 2.68 5.34 -0.12
CA ILE A 90 2.14 4.97 -1.44
C ILE A 90 0.83 5.73 -1.64
N VAL A 91 0.78 6.55 -2.68
CA VAL A 91 -0.39 7.42 -2.99
C VAL A 91 -1.13 6.98 -4.23
N THR A 92 -0.45 6.31 -5.15
CA THR A 92 -1.03 5.78 -6.39
C THR A 92 -0.47 4.40 -6.71
N ILE A 93 -1.26 3.59 -7.41
CA ILE A 93 -0.88 2.30 -7.97
C ILE A 93 -1.13 2.40 -9.46
N THR A 94 -0.11 2.17 -10.28
CA THR A 94 -0.23 2.15 -11.74
C THR A 94 -1.14 1.00 -12.18
N GLU A 95 -1.74 1.12 -13.36
CA GLU A 95 -2.52 0.04 -13.96
C GLU A 95 -1.68 -1.24 -14.09
N ARG A 96 -2.27 -2.37 -13.71
CA ARG A 96 -1.60 -3.69 -13.74
C ARG A 96 -1.72 -4.27 -15.14
N ARG A 97 -0.61 -4.72 -15.72
CA ARG A 97 -0.59 -5.45 -17.00
C ARG A 97 -1.27 -6.81 -16.87
N ASN A 98 -0.97 -7.50 -15.78
CA ASN A 98 -1.55 -8.79 -15.40
C ASN A 98 -1.50 -8.96 -13.87
N SER A 99 -2.18 -9.98 -13.36
CA SER A 99 -2.20 -10.27 -11.93
C SER A 99 -2.55 -11.71 -11.65
N LEU A 100 -1.92 -12.30 -10.64
CA LEU A 100 -2.24 -13.65 -10.16
C LEU A 100 -3.11 -13.57 -8.90
N SER A 101 -4.28 -14.21 -8.90
CA SER A 101 -5.24 -14.15 -7.79
C SER A 101 -5.55 -15.53 -7.19
N ARG A 102 -5.97 -15.54 -5.92
CA ARG A 102 -6.47 -16.74 -5.24
C ARG A 102 -7.86 -16.49 -4.70
N THR A 103 -8.74 -17.46 -4.89
CA THR A 103 -10.04 -17.49 -4.23
C THR A 103 -9.85 -17.65 -2.71
N VAL A 104 -10.57 -16.86 -1.92
CA VAL A 104 -10.62 -17.04 -0.47
C VAL A 104 -11.72 -18.05 -0.15
N ASP A 105 -11.41 -19.03 0.70
CA ASP A 105 -12.31 -20.17 0.99
C ASP A 105 -13.59 -19.77 1.77
N ASP A 106 -13.62 -18.60 2.41
CA ASP A 106 -14.71 -18.19 3.31
C ASP A 106 -15.85 -17.46 2.58
N ASN A 107 -16.93 -18.17 2.20
CA ASN A 107 -18.32 -17.74 1.87
C ASN A 107 -18.57 -16.51 0.96
N ALA A 108 -17.54 -15.77 0.59
CA ALA A 108 -17.54 -14.57 -0.21
C ALA A 108 -16.63 -14.89 -1.39
N LYS A 109 -17.18 -14.89 -2.60
CA LYS A 109 -16.46 -15.05 -3.86
C LYS A 109 -15.55 -13.83 -4.12
N VAL A 110 -14.59 -13.61 -3.23
CA VAL A 110 -13.65 -12.51 -3.30
C VAL A 110 -12.32 -13.10 -3.71
N GLU A 111 -11.92 -12.78 -4.93
CA GLU A 111 -10.59 -13.04 -5.42
C GLU A 111 -9.63 -12.06 -4.75
N ARG A 112 -8.55 -12.60 -4.18
CA ARG A 112 -7.47 -11.81 -3.61
C ARG A 112 -6.26 -11.91 -4.50
N THR A 113 -5.88 -10.79 -5.11
CA THR A 113 -4.62 -10.69 -5.84
C THR A 113 -3.44 -10.96 -4.90
N ILE A 114 -2.53 -11.82 -5.34
CA ILE A 114 -1.32 -12.20 -4.62
C ILE A 114 -0.12 -11.42 -5.18
N VAL A 115 0.00 -11.32 -6.50
CA VAL A 115 1.11 -10.67 -7.21
C VAL A 115 0.60 -10.02 -8.51
N ALA A 116 1.29 -9.00 -9.00
CA ALA A 116 0.96 -8.28 -10.23
C ALA A 116 2.18 -8.08 -11.14
N ASN A 117 1.95 -7.79 -12.41
CA ASN A 117 2.97 -7.44 -13.42
C ASN A 117 4.09 -8.48 -13.56
N ILE A 118 3.73 -9.76 -13.55
CA ILE A 118 4.67 -10.87 -13.68
C ILE A 118 4.88 -11.20 -15.15
N ASP A 119 6.13 -11.40 -15.57
CA ASP A 119 6.43 -11.80 -16.96
C ASP A 119 6.69 -13.31 -17.07
N GLN A 120 7.05 -13.98 -15.96
CA GLN A 120 7.38 -15.41 -15.94
C GLN A 120 6.89 -16.08 -14.66
N LEU A 121 6.36 -17.30 -14.80
CA LEU A 121 6.07 -18.22 -13.69
C LEU A 121 7.05 -19.40 -13.75
N VAL A 122 7.81 -19.60 -12.66
CA VAL A 122 8.72 -20.74 -12.53
C VAL A 122 8.15 -21.73 -11.53
N ILE A 123 7.79 -22.93 -12.01
CA ILE A 123 7.25 -24.01 -11.18
C ILE A 123 8.41 -24.88 -10.69
N VAL A 124 8.64 -24.87 -9.37
CA VAL A 124 9.69 -25.67 -8.73
C VAL A 124 9.06 -26.88 -8.02
N VAL A 125 9.53 -28.07 -8.36
CA VAL A 125 9.08 -29.34 -7.73
C VAL A 125 10.27 -30.18 -7.29
N ALA A 126 10.10 -30.91 -6.18
CA ALA A 126 11.06 -31.92 -5.78
C ALA A 126 10.96 -33.13 -6.70
N ALA A 127 12.11 -33.71 -7.08
CA ALA A 127 12.14 -34.91 -7.91
C ALA A 127 11.68 -36.16 -7.14
N THR A 128 11.82 -36.17 -5.81
CA THR A 128 11.62 -37.40 -5.02
C THR A 128 10.95 -37.18 -3.66
N ASN A 129 11.32 -36.15 -2.90
CA ASN A 129 10.76 -35.93 -1.56
C ASN A 129 10.26 -34.48 -1.37
N PRO A 130 8.94 -34.23 -1.42
CA PRO A 130 7.87 -35.18 -1.75
C PRO A 130 7.87 -35.61 -3.23
N PRO A 131 7.23 -36.73 -3.60
CA PRO A 131 7.06 -37.09 -5.01
C PRO A 131 6.30 -36.01 -5.78
N PRO A 132 6.68 -35.73 -7.05
CA PRO A 132 6.08 -34.66 -7.83
C PRO A 132 4.60 -34.94 -8.10
N ARG A 133 3.75 -33.98 -7.76
CA ARG A 133 2.30 -34.05 -7.97
C ARG A 133 1.93 -33.40 -9.30
N ARG A 134 1.68 -34.20 -10.33
CA ARG A 134 1.37 -33.73 -11.69
C ARG A 134 0.20 -32.74 -11.73
N GLY A 135 -0.91 -33.04 -11.04
CA GLY A 135 -2.07 -32.15 -11.01
C GLY A 135 -1.81 -30.76 -10.40
N LEU A 136 -0.78 -30.60 -9.55
CA LEU A 136 -0.35 -29.29 -9.08
C LEU A 136 0.30 -28.48 -10.21
N ILE A 137 1.17 -29.15 -10.99
CA ILE A 137 1.87 -28.56 -12.14
C ILE A 137 0.83 -28.12 -13.19
N ASP A 138 -0.10 -29.01 -13.55
CA ASP A 138 -1.14 -28.73 -14.54
C ASP A 138 -1.99 -27.51 -14.14
N ARG A 139 -2.35 -27.39 -12.86
CA ARG A 139 -3.12 -26.25 -12.36
C ARG A 139 -2.33 -24.94 -12.48
N PHE A 140 -1.04 -24.94 -12.17
CA PHE A 140 -0.20 -23.75 -12.34
C PHE A 140 -0.01 -23.37 -13.81
N LEU A 141 0.10 -24.35 -14.71
CA LEU A 141 0.16 -24.09 -16.15
C LEU A 141 -1.12 -23.45 -16.67
N VAL A 142 -2.29 -23.94 -16.24
CA VAL A 142 -3.58 -23.33 -16.59
C VAL A 142 -3.71 -21.90 -16.05
N SER A 143 -3.35 -21.67 -14.79
CA SER A 143 -3.34 -20.32 -14.22
C SER A 143 -2.41 -19.39 -14.98
N ALA A 144 -1.19 -19.82 -15.32
CA ALA A 144 -0.23 -19.02 -16.08
C ALA A 144 -0.74 -18.67 -17.48
N PHE A 145 -1.46 -19.59 -18.13
CA PHE A 145 -2.03 -19.35 -19.45
C PHE A 145 -3.23 -18.39 -19.40
N ASN A 146 -4.05 -18.46 -18.34
CA ASN A 146 -5.25 -17.63 -18.21
C ASN A 146 -4.97 -16.23 -17.65
N GLU A 147 -4.00 -16.10 -16.74
CA GLU A 147 -3.68 -14.85 -16.03
C GLU A 147 -2.40 -14.18 -16.55
N GLY A 148 -1.68 -14.80 -17.48
CA GLY A 148 -0.44 -14.33 -18.10
C GLY A 148 -0.63 -13.32 -19.22
#